data_AF-A0A971UD28-F1
#
_entry.id   AF-A0A971UD28-F1
#
_cell.length_a   1.000
_cell.length_b   1.000
_cell.length_c   1.000
_cell.angle_alpha   90.00
_cell.angle_beta   90.00
_cell.angle_gamma   90.00
#
_symmetry.space_group_name_H-M   'P 1'
#
loop_
_entity.id
_entity.type
_entity.pdbx_description
1 polymer ?
#
loop_
_entity_poly.entity_id
_entity_poly.type
_entity_poly.pdbx_seq_one_letter_code
_entity_poly.pdbx_strand_id
1 'polypeptide(L)'
;MHAHLLALLAIALGGPAAGADDDPSALARQAAALIAQLDSEDFAVRNDATRQLGNHGPQVLPFLIAALGDESREVRFRVRGLLEQQFEFDDLAAPLIQAIGERYGATARLILRDRALVQVEEAGEMQFASKLFSFWDTDLEEFRRRVTFHVVDAQSSHEVAGIVEPLVGLKQKAVQFQEMLGRLEALNLSYDHRHSPGYVVAQTLAAGLRAHDAAQLRFAERYVQAFETLTRDLQAQGLARSEIRKEVADRANMSDGATVYLIQFLQPESPCRKTVTARIVVVPEELAQEFFRGLAAVEAKECYRCVGKVHIVDMLTTVLTSWPDAPHDGVVATLIKGVEETIGPGDKPKALVLLDALEGCRDLAKQQLDCRAGVGQQLAERLQVAAVTAPDTRAYHPVRNMHDRFLQLLALGVTPDHVAFPQPSWQLYLRGDPRAVGEEHRAAVGQYIGMVEHLMRAGVAFEQPGTQHFLALMQANVIGNRTLVTGGVQEVGRLVKAHQAARSGGETEAAIEAALGDWAEQQEDAI
;
A
#
# COMPACT_ATOMS: atom_id res chain seq x y z
N MET A 1 24.40 -27.61 41.47
CA MET A 1 24.75 -27.04 42.80
C MET A 1 25.03 -25.54 42.74
N HIS A 2 25.86 -25.03 41.81
CA HIS A 2 26.21 -23.60 41.73
C HIS A 2 25.03 -22.67 41.34
N ALA A 3 24.12 -23.09 40.45
CA ALA A 3 22.94 -22.30 40.08
C ALA A 3 21.95 -22.09 41.25
N HIS A 4 21.85 -23.07 42.16
CA HIS A 4 21.00 -23.01 43.35
C HIS A 4 21.51 -22.00 44.39
N LEU A 5 22.83 -21.88 44.50
CA LEU A 5 23.50 -20.93 45.40
C LEU A 5 23.41 -19.48 44.89
N LEU A 6 23.49 -19.26 43.58
CA LEU A 6 23.36 -17.94 42.96
C LEU A 6 21.92 -17.39 43.05
N ALA A 7 20.91 -18.25 42.86
CA ALA A 7 19.51 -17.87 42.99
C ALA A 7 19.13 -17.48 44.44
N LEU A 8 19.68 -18.18 45.44
CA LEU A 8 19.48 -17.85 46.86
C LEU A 8 20.24 -16.56 47.26
N LEU A 9 21.38 -16.27 46.65
CA LEU A 9 22.15 -15.05 46.88
C LEU A 9 21.48 -13.80 46.30
N ALA A 10 20.80 -13.93 45.16
CA ALA A 10 20.04 -12.83 44.54
C ALA A 10 18.83 -12.39 45.38
N ILE A 11 18.18 -13.33 46.08
CA ILE A 11 17.06 -13.05 47.01
C ILE A 11 17.56 -12.35 48.29
N ALA A 12 18.78 -12.63 48.74
CA ALA A 12 19.35 -12.06 49.96
C ALA A 12 19.84 -10.60 49.82
N LEU A 13 20.02 -10.08 48.60
CA LEU A 13 20.64 -8.76 48.34
C LEU A 13 19.68 -7.64 47.87
N GLY A 14 18.36 -7.87 47.87
CA GLY A 14 17.36 -6.79 47.99
C GLY A 14 16.49 -6.49 46.75
N GLY A 15 15.19 -6.76 46.89
CA GLY A 15 14.07 -6.28 46.08
C GLY A 15 12.73 -6.55 46.79
N PRO A 16 11.70 -5.69 46.70
CA PRO A 16 10.71 -5.49 47.75
C PRO A 16 9.66 -6.60 47.86
N ALA A 17 9.20 -6.81 49.10
CA ALA A 17 8.14 -7.73 49.46
C ALA A 17 6.78 -7.33 48.84
N ALA A 18 6.13 -8.29 48.18
CA ALA A 18 4.69 -8.31 47.94
C ALA A 18 4.15 -9.67 48.42
N GLY A 19 3.06 -9.63 49.20
CA GLY A 19 2.61 -10.74 50.03
C GLY A 19 1.58 -11.68 49.42
N ALA A 20 1.52 -12.85 50.09
CA ALA A 20 0.44 -13.84 50.22
C ALA A 20 0.03 -14.65 48.96
N ASP A 21 0.71 -15.78 48.70
CA ASP A 21 0.33 -17.11 49.25
C ASP A 21 1.22 -18.25 48.69
N ASP A 22 2.16 -17.94 47.79
CA ASP A 22 3.14 -18.92 47.30
C ASP A 22 4.46 -18.78 48.07
N ASP A 23 4.88 -19.86 48.74
CA ASP A 23 6.22 -19.97 49.32
C ASP A 23 7.26 -19.65 48.23
N PRO A 24 8.00 -18.53 48.29
CA PRO A 24 8.96 -18.15 47.24
C PRO A 24 10.04 -19.22 47.04
N SER A 25 10.28 -20.05 48.07
CA SER A 25 11.18 -21.20 47.99
C SER A 25 10.58 -22.36 47.18
N ALA A 26 9.26 -22.52 47.17
CA ALA A 26 8.56 -23.56 46.44
C ALA A 26 8.50 -23.24 44.94
N LEU A 27 8.17 -22.00 44.57
CA LEU A 27 8.19 -21.55 43.17
C LEU A 27 9.61 -21.63 42.60
N ALA A 28 10.63 -21.19 43.35
CA ALA A 28 12.03 -21.29 42.91
C ALA A 28 12.47 -22.75 42.69
N ARG A 29 12.07 -23.68 43.58
CA ARG A 29 12.36 -25.12 43.43
C ARG A 29 11.63 -25.71 42.22
N GLN A 30 10.38 -25.34 42.00
CA GLN A 30 9.58 -25.82 40.89
C GLN A 30 10.11 -25.29 39.54
N ALA A 31 10.40 -23.99 39.45
CA ALA A 31 11.00 -23.37 38.28
C ALA A 31 12.35 -24.00 37.95
N ALA A 32 13.22 -24.23 38.96
CA ALA A 32 14.50 -24.91 38.75
C ALA A 32 14.35 -26.35 38.24
N ALA A 33 13.37 -27.10 38.77
CA ALA A 33 13.08 -28.45 38.32
C ALA A 33 12.58 -28.49 36.86
N LEU A 34 11.69 -27.56 36.49
CA LEU A 34 11.19 -27.44 35.13
C LEU A 34 12.26 -26.96 34.14
N ILE A 35 13.11 -26.00 34.54
CA ILE A 35 14.24 -25.53 33.72
C ILE A 35 15.22 -26.69 33.45
N ALA A 36 15.50 -27.54 34.45
CA ALA A 36 16.33 -28.72 34.24
C ALA A 36 15.70 -29.72 33.24
N GLN A 37 14.37 -29.85 33.23
CA GLN A 37 13.65 -30.70 32.27
C GLN A 37 13.68 -30.18 30.84
N LEU A 38 14.03 -28.90 30.61
CA LEU A 38 14.24 -28.35 29.27
C LEU A 38 15.45 -28.98 28.54
N ASP A 39 16.33 -29.68 29.25
CA ASP A 39 17.47 -30.42 28.68
C ASP A 39 17.20 -31.93 28.57
N SER A 40 15.99 -32.39 28.88
CA SER A 40 15.64 -33.82 28.79
C SER A 40 15.84 -34.34 27.36
N GLU A 41 16.29 -35.58 27.19
CA GLU A 41 16.35 -36.21 25.86
C GLU A 41 14.96 -36.47 25.26
N ASP A 42 13.93 -36.62 26.11
CA ASP A 42 12.55 -36.82 25.69
C ASP A 42 11.88 -35.47 25.31
N PHE A 43 11.47 -35.37 24.05
CA PHE A 43 10.80 -34.19 23.51
C PHE A 43 9.49 -33.87 24.24
N ALA A 44 8.72 -34.87 24.63
CA ALA A 44 7.46 -34.66 25.34
C ALA A 44 7.69 -34.00 26.69
N VAL A 45 8.72 -34.43 27.42
CA VAL A 45 9.14 -33.84 28.70
C VAL A 45 9.61 -32.39 28.52
N ARG A 46 10.45 -32.11 27.50
CA ARG A 46 10.89 -30.73 27.21
C ARG A 46 9.74 -29.80 26.89
N ASN A 47 8.78 -30.26 26.08
CA ASN A 47 7.65 -29.45 25.64
C ASN A 47 6.65 -29.21 26.77
N ASP A 48 6.43 -30.22 27.62
CA ASP A 48 5.58 -30.08 28.79
C ASP A 48 6.18 -29.09 29.80
N ALA A 49 7.48 -29.19 30.08
CA ALA A 49 8.19 -28.23 30.93
C ALA A 49 8.12 -26.80 30.38
N THR A 50 8.27 -26.62 29.06
CA THR A 50 8.12 -25.33 28.39
C THR A 50 6.73 -24.74 28.62
N ARG A 51 5.67 -25.55 28.47
CA ARG A 51 4.27 -25.13 28.68
C ARG A 51 4.00 -24.78 30.14
N GLN A 52 4.48 -25.60 31.07
CA GLN A 52 4.30 -25.36 32.50
C GLN A 52 4.98 -24.07 32.95
N LEU A 53 6.21 -23.79 32.48
CA LEU A 53 6.91 -22.54 32.75
C LEU A 53 6.12 -21.33 32.22
N GLY A 54 5.52 -21.42 31.03
CA GLY A 54 4.63 -20.38 30.50
C GLY A 54 3.41 -20.08 31.37
N ASN A 55 2.75 -21.14 31.83
CA ASN A 55 1.52 -21.03 32.62
C ASN A 55 1.72 -20.36 33.98
N HIS A 56 2.96 -20.32 34.50
CA HIS A 56 3.28 -19.62 35.74
C HIS A 56 3.26 -18.08 35.59
N GLY A 57 3.22 -17.55 34.37
CA GLY A 57 3.17 -16.11 34.13
C GLY A 57 4.39 -15.35 34.66
N PRO A 58 4.32 -14.01 34.80
CA PRO A 58 5.48 -13.15 35.04
C PRO A 58 6.34 -13.50 36.27
N GLN A 59 5.78 -14.22 37.25
CA GLN A 59 6.47 -14.62 38.48
C GLN A 59 7.69 -15.52 38.23
N VAL A 60 7.74 -16.24 37.09
CA VAL A 60 8.87 -17.12 36.76
C VAL A 60 10.01 -16.40 36.03
N LEU A 61 9.81 -15.15 35.60
CA LEU A 61 10.75 -14.40 34.77
C LEU A 61 12.17 -14.31 35.35
N PRO A 62 12.38 -14.03 36.65
CA PRO A 62 13.73 -13.97 37.21
C PRO A 62 14.52 -15.27 37.02
N PHE A 63 13.85 -16.42 37.09
CA PHE A 63 14.48 -17.74 36.93
C PHE A 63 14.78 -18.05 35.46
N LEU A 64 13.86 -17.69 34.55
CA LEU A 64 14.07 -17.82 33.11
C LEU A 64 15.22 -16.93 32.63
N ILE A 65 15.26 -15.69 33.10
CA ILE A 65 16.31 -14.73 32.73
C ILE A 65 17.69 -15.23 33.21
N ALA A 66 17.78 -15.74 34.44
CA ALA A 66 19.01 -16.38 34.93
C ALA A 66 19.43 -17.60 34.09
N ALA A 67 18.46 -18.39 33.61
CA ALA A 67 18.69 -19.57 32.77
C ALA A 67 19.15 -19.24 31.33
N LEU A 68 19.10 -17.97 30.90
CA LEU A 68 19.80 -17.55 29.67
C LEU A 68 21.32 -17.72 29.78
N GLY A 69 21.85 -17.81 31.00
CA GLY A 69 23.24 -18.14 31.30
C GLY A 69 23.51 -19.59 31.64
N ASP A 70 22.57 -20.52 31.36
CA ASP A 70 22.76 -21.95 31.58
C ASP A 70 23.86 -22.52 30.66
N GLU A 71 24.52 -23.61 31.06
CA GLU A 71 25.57 -24.25 30.26
C GLU A 71 25.00 -25.01 29.05
N SER A 72 23.79 -25.58 29.17
CA SER A 72 23.12 -26.26 28.07
C SER A 72 22.62 -25.28 27.01
N ARG A 73 22.97 -25.56 25.75
CA ARG A 73 22.48 -24.80 24.60
C ARG A 73 20.97 -24.98 24.38
N GLU A 74 20.43 -26.18 24.64
CA GLU A 74 19.00 -26.47 24.46
C GLU A 74 18.18 -25.68 25.49
N VAL A 75 18.62 -25.63 26.74
CA VAL A 75 18.00 -24.82 27.80
C VAL A 75 17.98 -23.34 27.39
N ARG A 76 19.12 -22.77 26.99
CA ARG A 76 19.19 -21.37 26.54
C ARG A 76 18.25 -21.08 25.36
N PHE A 77 18.17 -22.00 24.39
CA PHE A 77 17.32 -21.84 23.21
C PHE A 77 15.83 -21.84 23.56
N ARG A 78 15.38 -22.78 24.40
CA ARG A 78 13.98 -22.87 24.81
C ARG A 78 13.56 -21.73 25.71
N VAL A 79 14.41 -21.35 26.66
CA VAL A 79 14.17 -20.20 27.54
C VAL A 79 14.04 -18.92 26.71
N ARG A 80 14.91 -18.71 25.72
CA ARG A 80 14.79 -17.57 24.80
C ARG A 80 13.45 -17.59 24.06
N GLY A 81 13.08 -18.71 23.45
CA GLY A 81 11.81 -18.84 22.73
C GLY A 81 10.60 -18.60 23.63
N LEU A 82 10.65 -19.07 24.88
CA LEU A 82 9.61 -18.86 25.87
C LEU A 82 9.45 -17.36 26.22
N LEU A 83 10.55 -16.67 26.50
CA LEU A 83 10.56 -15.23 26.76
C LEU A 83 10.05 -14.42 25.55
N GLU A 84 10.33 -14.86 24.32
CA GLU A 84 9.88 -14.15 23.12
C GLU A 84 8.40 -14.38 22.79
N GLN A 85 7.83 -15.54 23.14
CA GLN A 85 6.52 -15.97 22.64
C GLN A 85 5.40 -15.92 23.67
N GLN A 86 5.72 -16.02 24.97
CA GLN A 86 4.70 -16.26 26.00
C GLN A 86 4.56 -15.14 27.04
N PHE A 87 5.41 -14.12 26.96
CA PHE A 87 5.41 -13.00 27.90
C PHE A 87 5.19 -11.68 27.19
N GLU A 88 4.42 -10.81 27.84
CA GLU A 88 4.17 -9.45 27.39
C GLU A 88 5.42 -8.58 27.56
N PHE A 89 5.57 -7.61 26.67
CA PHE A 89 6.77 -6.77 26.64
C PHE A 89 6.98 -5.98 27.93
N ASP A 90 5.91 -5.46 28.53
CA ASP A 90 5.97 -4.63 29.74
C ASP A 90 6.51 -5.42 30.95
N ASP A 91 6.17 -6.71 31.05
CA ASP A 91 6.65 -7.58 32.12
C ASP A 91 8.12 -7.99 31.92
N LEU A 92 8.57 -8.08 30.67
CA LEU A 92 9.93 -8.47 30.29
C LEU A 92 10.94 -7.33 30.41
N ALA A 93 10.52 -6.10 30.14
CA ALA A 93 11.42 -4.98 29.90
C ALA A 93 12.33 -4.69 31.10
N ALA A 94 11.75 -4.46 32.29
CA ALA A 94 12.54 -4.09 33.47
C ALA A 94 13.47 -5.22 33.96
N PRO A 95 13.04 -6.49 34.07
CA PRO A 95 13.91 -7.59 34.46
C PRO A 95 15.05 -7.85 33.48
N LEU A 96 14.80 -7.79 32.16
CA LEU A 96 15.86 -7.99 31.17
C LEU A 96 16.86 -6.83 31.16
N ILE A 97 16.43 -5.59 31.41
CA ILE A 97 17.31 -4.43 31.55
C ILE A 97 18.28 -4.62 32.72
N GLN A 98 17.78 -5.10 33.87
CA GLN A 98 18.63 -5.39 35.02
C GLN A 98 19.66 -6.48 34.74
N ALA A 99 19.33 -7.44 33.86
CA ALA A 99 20.19 -8.55 33.49
C ALA A 99 21.24 -8.24 32.39
N ILE A 100 21.28 -7.03 31.84
CA ILE A 100 22.22 -6.66 30.76
C ILE A 100 23.69 -6.71 31.23
N GLY A 101 23.95 -6.45 32.52
CA GLY A 101 25.29 -6.51 33.12
C GLY A 101 25.80 -7.92 33.39
N GLU A 102 24.96 -8.93 33.25
CA GLU A 102 25.30 -10.32 33.53
C GLU A 102 26.03 -11.00 32.35
N ARG A 103 26.64 -12.16 32.60
CA ARG A 103 27.36 -12.94 31.57
C ARG A 103 26.53 -13.30 30.32
N TYR A 104 25.21 -13.28 30.44
CA TYR A 104 24.23 -13.57 29.38
C TYR A 104 23.52 -12.30 28.87
N GLY A 105 23.99 -11.11 29.25
CA GLY A 105 23.38 -9.83 28.90
C GLY A 105 23.33 -9.53 27.40
N ALA A 106 24.19 -10.15 26.59
CA ALA A 106 24.08 -10.07 25.12
C ALA A 106 22.79 -10.72 24.60
N THR A 107 22.40 -11.86 25.16
CA THR A 107 21.16 -12.55 24.79
C THR A 107 19.94 -11.78 25.30
N ALA A 108 20.00 -11.25 26.53
CA ALA A 108 18.94 -10.39 27.08
C ALA A 108 18.70 -9.14 26.21
N ARG A 109 19.77 -8.51 25.71
CA ARG A 109 19.70 -7.38 24.75
C ARG A 109 19.03 -7.75 23.43
N LEU A 110 19.36 -8.92 22.87
CA LEU A 110 18.75 -9.37 21.61
C LEU A 110 17.25 -9.60 21.76
N ILE A 111 16.83 -10.23 22.86
CA ILE A 111 15.40 -10.47 23.16
C ILE A 111 14.66 -9.14 23.30
N LEU A 112 15.21 -8.19 24.07
CA LEU A 112 14.62 -6.85 24.22
C LEU A 112 14.50 -6.12 22.88
N ARG A 113 15.55 -6.15 22.05
CA ARG A 113 15.56 -5.52 20.73
C ARG A 113 14.50 -6.13 19.81
N ASP A 114 14.50 -7.47 19.69
CA ASP A 114 13.65 -8.17 18.75
C ASP A 114 12.17 -8.00 19.13
N ARG A 115 11.83 -8.05 20.43
CA ARG A 115 10.45 -7.79 20.91
C ARG A 115 10.02 -6.34 20.75
N ALA A 116 10.93 -5.39 20.98
CA ALA A 116 10.60 -3.98 20.84
C ALA A 116 10.42 -3.55 19.37
N LEU A 117 11.13 -4.19 18.42
CA LEU A 117 10.88 -3.99 16.99
C LEU A 117 9.49 -4.49 16.58
N VAL A 118 9.08 -5.67 17.06
CA VAL A 118 7.73 -6.20 16.83
C VAL A 118 6.66 -5.26 17.38
N GLN A 119 6.86 -4.71 18.59
CA GLN A 119 5.93 -3.71 19.15
C GLN A 119 5.87 -2.41 18.34
N VAL A 120 7.00 -1.94 17.80
CA VAL A 120 7.03 -0.77 16.91
C VAL A 120 6.31 -1.04 15.59
N GLU A 121 6.43 -2.25 15.05
CA GLU A 121 5.74 -2.68 13.82
C GLU A 121 4.23 -2.89 14.03
N GLU A 122 3.82 -3.45 15.17
CA GLU A 122 2.42 -3.80 15.47
C GLU A 122 1.61 -2.63 16.07
N ALA A 123 2.21 -1.85 16.98
CA ALA A 123 1.50 -0.79 17.72
C ALA A 123 1.75 0.62 17.17
N GLY A 124 2.82 0.86 16.39
CA GLY A 124 3.11 2.16 15.77
C GLY A 124 3.47 3.29 16.75
N GLU A 125 3.75 2.98 18.02
CA GLU A 125 4.02 3.97 19.06
C GLU A 125 5.53 4.24 19.26
N MET A 126 6.03 5.31 18.63
CA MET A 126 7.44 5.77 18.71
C MET A 126 7.95 6.15 20.12
N GLN A 127 7.07 6.31 21.10
CA GLN A 127 7.47 6.56 22.50
C GLN A 127 8.32 5.42 23.08
N PHE A 128 8.08 4.19 22.62
CA PHE A 128 8.91 3.04 22.98
C PHE A 128 10.23 3.05 22.24
N ALA A 129 10.27 3.49 20.97
CA ALA A 129 11.50 3.67 20.19
C ALA A 129 12.44 4.70 20.84
N SER A 130 11.92 5.81 21.37
CA SER A 130 12.71 6.82 22.11
C SER A 130 13.37 6.25 23.37
N LYS A 131 12.63 5.45 24.17
CA LYS A 131 13.20 4.69 25.29
C LYS A 131 14.26 3.70 24.81
N LEU A 132 13.96 2.93 23.76
CA LEU A 132 14.87 1.99 23.06
C LEU A 132 16.22 2.65 22.71
N PHE A 133 16.18 3.83 22.09
CA PHE A 133 17.37 4.57 21.67
C PHE A 133 18.12 5.24 22.83
N SER A 134 17.43 5.62 23.92
CA SER A 134 18.09 6.14 25.13
C SER A 134 18.99 5.08 25.80
N PHE A 135 18.63 3.80 25.71
CA PHE A 135 19.44 2.70 26.23
C PHE A 135 20.67 2.40 25.36
N TRP A 136 20.66 2.79 24.08
CA TRP A 136 21.80 2.61 23.18
C TRP A 136 22.93 3.60 23.47
N ASP A 137 22.62 4.75 24.07
CA ASP A 137 23.61 5.72 24.56
C ASP A 137 24.32 5.18 25.83
N THR A 138 23.59 4.41 26.66
CA THR A 138 24.14 3.67 27.81
C THR A 138 24.98 2.47 27.37
N ASP A 139 24.56 1.75 26.32
CA ASP A 139 25.33 0.70 25.67
C ASP A 139 26.63 1.25 25.05
N LEU A 140 26.65 2.49 24.53
CA LEU A 140 27.88 3.12 24.03
C LEU A 140 28.90 3.34 25.15
N GLU A 141 28.47 3.77 26.34
CA GLU A 141 29.32 3.99 27.53
C GLU A 141 29.81 2.67 28.18
N GLU A 142 28.94 1.66 28.27
CA GLU A 142 29.27 0.36 28.88
C GLU A 142 30.07 -0.53 27.91
N PHE A 143 29.77 -0.49 26.62
CA PHE A 143 30.61 -1.05 25.56
C PHE A 143 31.93 -0.27 25.43
N ARG A 144 31.97 1.06 25.61
CA ARG A 144 33.22 1.84 25.76
C ARG A 144 34.06 1.36 26.94
N ARG A 145 33.47 1.05 28.10
CA ARG A 145 34.22 0.48 29.25
C ARG A 145 34.82 -0.88 28.91
N ARG A 146 34.07 -1.76 28.25
CA ARG A 146 34.56 -3.06 27.75
C ARG A 146 35.61 -2.94 26.64
N VAL A 147 35.45 -2.00 25.72
CA VAL A 147 36.42 -1.69 24.66
C VAL A 147 37.67 -1.07 25.25
N THR A 148 37.57 -0.20 26.25
CA THR A 148 38.73 0.31 27.00
C THR A 148 39.51 -0.84 27.64
N PHE A 149 38.83 -1.86 28.18
CA PHE A 149 39.46 -3.06 28.71
C PHE A 149 40.16 -3.91 27.62
N HIS A 150 39.53 -4.13 26.46
CA HIS A 150 40.12 -4.91 25.36
C HIS A 150 41.17 -4.15 24.53
N VAL A 151 41.12 -2.81 24.47
CA VAL A 151 42.12 -1.95 23.83
C VAL A 151 43.41 -1.89 24.64
N VAL A 152 43.33 -2.04 25.97
CA VAL A 152 44.48 -2.14 26.87
C VAL A 152 45.22 -3.49 26.72
N ASP A 153 44.52 -4.54 26.26
CA ASP A 153 45.06 -5.91 26.08
C ASP A 153 45.38 -6.24 24.59
N ALA A 154 45.09 -5.35 23.66
CA ALA A 154 45.32 -5.55 22.22
C ALA A 154 46.81 -5.43 21.88
N GLN A 155 47.36 -6.43 21.17
CA GLN A 155 48.80 -6.48 20.88
C GLN A 155 49.21 -5.78 19.59
N SER A 156 48.24 -5.26 18.81
CA SER A 156 48.51 -4.52 17.58
C SER A 156 47.50 -3.40 17.30
N SER A 157 47.95 -2.37 16.58
CA SER A 157 47.12 -1.23 16.17
C SER A 157 45.97 -1.61 15.22
N HIS A 158 46.05 -2.78 14.57
CA HIS A 158 45.02 -3.28 13.65
C HIS A 158 43.82 -3.90 14.38
N GLU A 159 44.05 -4.58 15.50
CA GLU A 159 42.98 -5.11 16.37
C GLU A 159 42.17 -3.99 17.02
N VAL A 160 42.84 -2.92 17.45
CA VAL A 160 42.19 -1.71 17.98
C VAL A 160 41.31 -1.05 16.92
N ALA A 161 41.75 -0.98 15.66
CA ALA A 161 40.97 -0.42 14.56
C ALA A 161 39.70 -1.24 14.29
N GLY A 162 39.80 -2.58 14.24
CA GLY A 162 38.64 -3.46 14.02
C GLY A 162 37.59 -3.42 15.13
N ILE A 163 37.98 -3.07 16.37
CA ILE A 163 37.06 -2.91 17.51
C ILE A 163 36.39 -1.51 17.52
N VAL A 164 37.12 -0.48 17.11
CA VAL A 164 36.67 0.93 17.18
C VAL A 164 35.89 1.36 15.94
N GLU A 165 36.18 0.82 14.76
CA GLU A 165 35.57 1.21 13.48
C GLU A 165 34.04 0.99 13.43
N PRO A 166 33.47 -0.13 13.90
CA PRO A 166 32.01 -0.30 13.97
C PRO A 166 31.32 0.67 14.94
N LEU A 167 32.00 1.06 16.03
CA LEU A 167 31.48 1.99 17.03
C LEU A 167 31.49 3.43 16.56
N VAL A 168 32.58 3.83 15.92
CA VAL A 168 32.69 5.12 15.25
C VAL A 168 31.64 5.19 14.15
N GLY A 169 31.43 4.11 13.41
CA GLY A 169 30.36 3.98 12.41
C GLY A 169 28.96 4.15 13.01
N LEU A 170 28.63 3.46 14.10
CA LEU A 170 27.31 3.60 14.75
C LEU A 170 27.09 4.99 15.34
N LYS A 171 28.10 5.56 16.01
CA LYS A 171 28.04 6.93 16.53
C LYS A 171 27.88 7.95 15.41
N GLN A 172 28.63 7.81 14.31
CA GLN A 172 28.50 8.68 13.14
C GLN A 172 27.12 8.57 12.51
N LYS A 173 26.58 7.35 12.34
CA LYS A 173 25.22 7.13 11.84
C LYS A 173 24.16 7.77 12.76
N ALA A 174 24.31 7.65 14.07
CA ALA A 174 23.40 8.27 15.04
C ALA A 174 23.46 9.80 14.97
N VAL A 175 24.66 10.39 14.88
CA VAL A 175 24.85 11.83 14.71
C VAL A 175 24.21 12.31 13.40
N GLN A 176 24.47 11.61 12.29
CA GLN A 176 23.88 11.96 10.98
C GLN A 176 22.34 11.89 11.00
N PHE A 177 21.78 10.89 11.69
CA PHE A 177 20.33 10.77 11.83
C PHE A 177 19.74 11.90 12.68
N GLN A 178 20.35 12.21 13.83
CA GLN A 178 19.91 13.31 14.70
C GLN A 178 20.05 14.68 14.04
N GLU A 179 21.12 14.91 13.29
CA GLU A 179 21.31 16.12 12.49
C GLU A 179 20.19 16.29 11.47
N MET A 180 19.81 15.21 10.77
CA MET A 180 18.69 15.25 9.84
C MET A 180 17.36 15.57 10.54
N LEU A 181 17.07 14.93 11.68
CA LEU A 181 15.85 15.22 12.44
C LEU A 181 15.79 16.69 12.85
N GLY A 182 16.90 17.25 13.35
CA GLY A 182 16.98 18.68 13.69
C GLY A 182 16.73 19.60 12.50
N ARG A 183 17.17 19.22 11.29
CA ARG A 183 16.89 19.98 10.05
C ARG A 183 15.42 19.89 9.65
N LEU A 184 14.78 18.72 9.80
CA LEU A 184 13.35 18.56 9.56
C LEU A 184 12.51 19.38 10.55
N GLU A 185 12.88 19.38 11.84
CA GLU A 185 12.27 20.22 12.87
C GLU A 185 12.42 21.71 12.55
N ALA A 186 13.61 22.15 12.11
CA ALA A 186 13.86 23.54 11.73
C ALA A 186 13.01 24.00 10.54
N LEU A 187 12.69 23.08 9.61
CA LEU A 187 11.78 23.31 8.49
C LEU A 187 10.30 23.14 8.86
N ASN A 188 9.99 22.74 10.10
CA ASN A 188 8.64 22.45 10.58
C ASN A 188 7.95 21.34 9.75
N LEU A 189 8.73 20.36 9.30
CA LEU A 189 8.24 19.17 8.63
C LEU A 189 7.96 18.09 9.67
N SER A 190 6.69 17.78 9.91
CA SER A 190 6.29 16.74 10.86
C SER A 190 6.79 15.37 10.39
N TYR A 191 7.24 14.55 11.35
CA TYR A 191 7.67 13.16 11.14
C TYR A 191 7.09 12.22 12.21
N ASP A 192 6.04 12.66 12.91
CA ASP A 192 5.28 11.91 13.93
C ASP A 192 4.17 11.05 13.33
N HIS A 193 3.82 11.26 12.07
CA HIS A 193 2.79 10.51 11.36
C HIS A 193 3.40 9.70 10.21
N ARG A 194 3.02 8.42 10.10
CA ARG A 194 3.58 7.46 9.11
C ARG A 194 3.42 7.86 7.64
N HIS A 195 2.54 8.82 7.36
CA HIS A 195 2.26 9.34 6.02
C HIS A 195 2.73 10.79 5.86
N SER A 196 3.50 11.32 6.81
CA SER A 196 4.08 12.63 6.63
C SER A 196 5.35 12.53 5.76
N PRO A 197 5.59 13.52 4.89
CA PRO A 197 6.81 13.54 4.07
C PRO A 197 8.09 13.54 4.92
N GLY A 198 8.05 14.19 6.10
CA GLY A 198 9.15 14.16 7.06
C GLY A 198 9.43 12.75 7.60
N TYR A 199 8.39 11.96 7.88
CA TYR A 199 8.53 10.57 8.32
C TYR A 199 9.13 9.70 7.21
N VAL A 200 8.63 9.81 5.98
CA VAL A 200 9.12 9.04 4.83
C VAL A 200 10.61 9.31 4.59
N VAL A 201 11.04 10.58 4.67
CA VAL A 201 12.44 10.98 4.49
C VAL A 201 13.32 10.50 5.65
N ALA A 202 12.85 10.63 6.89
CA ALA A 202 13.57 10.11 8.06
C ALA A 202 13.71 8.58 7.99
N GLN A 203 12.65 7.87 7.63
CA GLN A 203 12.67 6.42 7.44
C GLN A 203 13.65 6.01 6.32
N THR A 204 13.65 6.75 5.21
CA THR A 204 14.58 6.52 4.08
C THR A 204 16.03 6.72 4.51
N LEU A 205 16.33 7.78 5.26
CA LEU A 205 17.66 7.99 5.82
C LEU A 205 18.05 6.85 6.76
N ALA A 206 17.17 6.45 7.67
CA ALA A 206 17.44 5.36 8.62
C ALA A 206 17.71 4.04 7.89
N ALA A 207 16.92 3.71 6.86
CA ALA A 207 17.15 2.54 6.01
C ALA A 207 18.50 2.63 5.29
N GLY A 208 18.83 3.79 4.71
CA GLY A 208 20.10 4.02 4.01
C GLY A 208 21.31 3.89 4.92
N LEU A 209 21.24 4.42 6.15
CA LEU A 209 22.31 4.30 7.15
C LEU A 209 22.49 2.86 7.62
N ARG A 210 21.41 2.06 7.73
CA ARG A 210 21.48 0.65 8.09
C ARG A 210 22.08 -0.20 6.97
N ALA A 211 21.59 -0.01 5.74
CA ALA A 211 21.98 -0.81 4.57
C ALA A 211 23.25 -0.29 3.87
N HIS A 212 23.80 0.85 4.30
CA HIS A 212 24.87 1.57 3.60
C HIS A 212 24.48 1.95 2.15
N ASP A 213 23.20 2.22 1.91
CA ASP A 213 22.68 2.58 0.60
C ASP A 213 22.87 4.08 0.33
N ALA A 214 23.91 4.40 -0.43
CA ALA A 214 24.26 5.76 -0.79
C ALA A 214 23.15 6.47 -1.61
N ALA A 215 22.27 5.75 -2.31
CA ALA A 215 21.18 6.37 -3.07
C ALA A 215 20.09 6.90 -2.12
N GLN A 216 19.69 6.11 -1.12
CA GLN A 216 18.73 6.52 -0.10
C GLN A 216 19.26 7.69 0.75
N LEU A 217 20.54 7.65 1.13
CA LEU A 217 21.18 8.75 1.85
C LEU A 217 21.16 10.05 1.02
N ARG A 218 21.56 9.98 -0.25
CA ARG A 218 21.52 11.14 -1.17
C ARG A 218 20.11 11.66 -1.39
N PHE A 219 19.11 10.77 -1.46
CA PHE A 219 17.72 11.19 -1.63
C PHE A 219 17.25 12.01 -0.44
N ALA A 220 17.42 11.50 0.78
CA ALA A 220 17.01 12.19 2.00
C ALA A 220 17.69 13.56 2.14
N GLU A 221 19.00 13.61 1.87
CA GLU A 221 19.77 14.84 1.89
C GLU A 221 19.26 15.87 0.88
N ARG A 222 19.06 15.47 -0.38
CA ARG A 222 18.58 16.39 -1.44
C ARG A 222 17.17 16.90 -1.17
N TYR A 223 16.32 16.08 -0.57
CA TYR A 223 14.96 16.48 -0.20
C TYR A 223 14.98 17.65 0.80
N VAL A 224 15.74 17.51 1.88
CA VAL A 224 15.86 18.56 2.89
C VAL A 224 16.55 19.81 2.33
N GLN A 225 17.63 19.63 1.55
CA GLN A 225 18.32 20.74 0.89
C GLN A 225 17.41 21.57 -0.04
N ALA A 226 16.43 20.93 -0.70
CA ALA A 226 15.49 21.64 -1.55
C ALA A 226 14.62 22.63 -0.74
N PHE A 227 14.09 22.20 0.41
CA PHE A 227 13.31 23.07 1.30
C PHE A 227 14.15 24.11 2.03
N GLU A 228 15.39 23.80 2.38
CA GLU A 228 16.34 24.79 2.91
C GLU A 228 16.64 25.89 1.89
N THR A 229 16.79 25.52 0.62
CA THR A 229 17.01 26.46 -0.49
C THR A 229 15.76 27.33 -0.72
N LEU A 230 14.58 26.72 -0.79
CA LEU A 230 13.31 27.47 -0.88
C LEU A 230 13.17 28.47 0.28
N THR A 231 13.42 28.01 1.51
CA THR A 231 13.32 28.85 2.71
C THR A 231 14.27 30.04 2.62
N ARG A 232 15.52 29.81 2.21
CA ARG A 232 16.53 30.86 2.04
C ARG A 232 16.10 31.88 0.98
N ASP A 233 15.60 31.43 -0.16
CA ASP A 233 15.25 32.29 -1.28
C ASP A 233 13.99 33.11 -1.00
N LEU A 234 12.97 32.53 -0.32
CA LEU A 234 11.79 33.26 0.13
C LEU A 234 12.12 34.27 1.24
N GLN A 235 13.05 33.94 2.14
CA GLN A 235 13.56 34.89 3.13
C GLN A 235 14.27 36.07 2.45
N ALA A 236 15.06 35.82 1.40
CA ALA A 236 15.71 36.86 0.62
C ALA A 236 14.70 37.78 -0.11
N GLN A 237 13.50 37.28 -0.41
CA GLN A 237 12.39 38.07 -0.95
C GLN A 237 11.60 38.83 0.13
N GLY A 238 11.95 38.68 1.41
CA GLY A 238 11.34 39.41 2.51
C GLY A 238 10.01 38.84 3.01
N LEU A 239 9.68 37.58 2.67
CA LEU A 239 8.45 36.93 3.16
C LEU A 239 8.51 36.71 4.68
N ALA A 240 7.35 36.76 5.32
CA ALA A 240 7.29 36.49 6.75
C ALA A 240 7.54 35.00 7.05
N ARG A 241 8.13 34.71 8.22
CA ARG A 241 8.40 33.33 8.67
C ARG A 241 7.14 32.44 8.69
N SER A 242 5.97 32.99 8.95
CA SER A 242 4.70 32.25 8.93
C SER A 242 4.30 31.82 7.52
N GLU A 243 4.51 32.68 6.52
CA GLU A 243 4.19 32.40 5.12
C GLU A 243 5.14 31.35 4.55
N ILE A 244 6.43 31.46 4.85
CA ILE A 244 7.44 30.47 4.45
C ILE A 244 7.11 29.09 5.02
N ARG A 245 6.78 29.00 6.31
CA ARG A 245 6.39 27.72 6.93
C ARG A 245 5.16 27.11 6.27
N LYS A 246 4.17 27.93 5.94
CA LYS A 246 2.97 27.47 5.23
C LYS A 246 3.33 26.93 3.84
N GLU A 247 4.12 27.67 3.07
CA GLU A 247 4.55 27.25 1.73
C GLU A 247 5.34 25.93 1.76
N VAL A 248 6.26 25.77 2.72
CA VAL A 248 7.01 24.52 2.92
C VAL A 248 6.07 23.36 3.23
N ALA A 249 5.10 23.56 4.14
CA ALA A 249 4.13 22.53 4.52
C ALA A 249 3.21 22.15 3.35
N ASP A 250 2.68 23.13 2.61
CA ASP A 250 1.78 22.91 1.47
C ASP A 250 2.49 22.11 0.36
N ARG A 251 3.76 22.43 0.08
CA ARG A 251 4.59 21.69 -0.89
C ARG A 251 4.94 20.29 -0.43
N ALA A 252 5.32 20.12 0.84
CA ALA A 252 5.62 18.81 1.40
C ALA A 252 4.39 17.90 1.26
N ASN A 253 3.22 18.36 1.70
CA ASN A 253 1.96 17.63 1.59
C ASN A 253 1.60 17.27 0.14
N MET A 254 1.75 18.22 -0.79
CA MET A 254 1.51 17.97 -2.20
C MET A 254 2.45 16.91 -2.79
N SER A 255 3.69 16.84 -2.30
CA SER A 255 4.74 15.98 -2.85
C SER A 255 4.83 14.60 -2.19
N ASP A 256 3.97 14.28 -1.22
CA ASP A 256 4.05 13.06 -0.42
C ASP A 256 4.07 11.78 -1.29
N GLY A 257 3.05 11.60 -2.14
CA GLY A 257 2.98 10.47 -3.06
C GLY A 257 4.16 10.40 -4.04
N ALA A 258 4.54 11.55 -4.62
CA ALA A 258 5.72 11.65 -5.48
C ALA A 258 7.03 11.25 -4.78
N THR A 259 7.16 11.57 -3.49
CA THR A 259 8.33 11.23 -2.67
C THR A 259 8.43 9.73 -2.48
N VAL A 260 7.32 9.08 -2.07
CA VAL A 260 7.24 7.62 -1.90
C VAL A 260 7.58 6.91 -3.21
N TYR A 261 6.98 7.36 -4.32
CA TYR A 261 7.24 6.79 -5.64
C TYR A 261 8.71 6.91 -6.04
N LEU A 262 9.32 8.10 -5.93
CA LEU A 262 10.71 8.30 -6.33
C LEU A 262 11.71 7.46 -5.53
N ILE A 263 11.48 7.27 -4.22
CA ILE A 263 12.33 6.40 -3.40
C ILE A 263 12.34 4.99 -3.98
N GLN A 264 11.17 4.45 -4.34
CA GLN A 264 11.08 3.13 -4.96
C GLN A 264 11.68 3.14 -6.38
N PHE A 265 11.42 4.19 -7.16
CA PHE A 265 11.83 4.27 -8.56
C PHE A 265 13.36 4.40 -8.74
N LEU A 266 14.03 5.03 -7.78
CA LEU A 266 15.50 5.15 -7.77
C LEU A 266 16.20 3.85 -7.37
N GLN A 267 15.51 2.89 -6.75
CA GLN A 267 16.10 1.60 -6.40
C GLN A 267 16.21 0.70 -7.64
N PRO A 268 17.43 0.24 -8.03
CA PRO A 268 17.63 -0.58 -9.23
C PRO A 268 16.76 -1.84 -9.29
N GLU A 269 16.57 -2.49 -8.14
CA GLU A 269 15.87 -3.76 -8.05
C GLU A 269 14.36 -3.64 -7.90
N SER A 270 13.85 -2.42 -7.76
CA SER A 270 12.43 -2.18 -7.48
C SER A 270 11.54 -2.60 -8.66
N PRO A 271 10.42 -3.29 -8.41
CA PRO A 271 9.45 -3.66 -9.44
C PRO A 271 8.98 -2.45 -10.26
N CYS A 272 8.75 -1.31 -9.61
CA CYS A 272 8.31 -0.09 -10.32
C CYS A 272 9.36 0.37 -11.33
N ARG A 273 10.65 0.37 -10.97
CA ARG A 273 11.74 0.75 -11.88
C ARG A 273 11.80 -0.20 -13.06
N LYS A 274 11.75 -1.51 -12.81
CA LYS A 274 11.79 -2.54 -13.86
C LYS A 274 10.63 -2.41 -14.85
N THR A 275 9.41 -2.19 -14.37
CA THR A 275 8.24 -2.01 -15.22
C THR A 275 8.37 -0.78 -16.11
N VAL A 276 8.79 0.35 -15.54
CA VAL A 276 8.91 1.62 -16.27
C VAL A 276 10.06 1.56 -17.28
N THR A 277 11.27 1.16 -16.88
CA THR A 277 12.42 1.16 -17.79
C THR A 277 12.28 0.18 -18.95
N ALA A 278 11.48 -0.88 -18.79
CA ALA A 278 11.18 -1.81 -19.87
C ALA A 278 10.14 -1.28 -20.87
N ARG A 279 9.34 -0.27 -20.50
CA ARG A 279 8.13 0.13 -21.25
C ARG A 279 8.07 1.60 -21.63
N ILE A 280 8.84 2.44 -20.96
CA ILE A 280 8.75 3.90 -21.00
C ILE A 280 10.16 4.48 -21.03
N VAL A 281 10.35 5.53 -21.82
CA VAL A 281 11.61 6.28 -21.89
C VAL A 281 11.61 7.37 -20.80
N VAL A 282 11.90 6.98 -19.55
CA VAL A 282 12.11 7.90 -18.43
C VAL A 282 13.40 7.55 -17.71
N VAL A 283 14.26 8.55 -17.51
CA VAL A 283 15.49 8.41 -16.72
C VAL A 283 15.20 8.76 -15.26
N PRO A 284 15.28 7.79 -14.31
CA PRO A 284 14.93 8.02 -12.90
C PRO A 284 15.69 9.16 -12.25
N GLU A 285 16.98 9.27 -12.54
CA GLU A 285 17.87 10.26 -11.94
C GLU A 285 17.54 11.69 -12.41
N GLU A 286 17.16 11.87 -13.69
CA GLU A 286 16.73 13.15 -14.25
C GLU A 286 15.37 13.57 -13.67
N LEU A 287 14.43 12.63 -13.58
CA LEU A 287 13.11 12.88 -12.99
C LEU A 287 13.23 13.31 -11.51
N ALA A 288 14.07 12.63 -10.74
CA ALA A 288 14.35 13.01 -9.35
C ALA A 288 15.03 14.39 -9.28
N GLN A 289 15.94 14.71 -10.21
CA GLN A 289 16.58 16.02 -10.25
C GLN A 289 15.59 17.15 -10.52
N GLU A 290 14.67 16.96 -11.47
CA GLU A 290 13.62 17.94 -11.74
C GLU A 290 12.67 18.10 -10.56
N PHE A 291 12.33 17.01 -9.86
CA PHE A 291 11.53 17.03 -8.65
C PHE A 291 12.15 17.93 -7.56
N PHE A 292 13.42 17.69 -7.20
CA PHE A 292 14.10 18.53 -6.19
C PHE A 292 14.23 19.99 -6.63
N ARG A 293 14.49 20.23 -7.93
CA ARG A 293 14.51 21.59 -8.49
C ARG A 293 13.16 22.29 -8.32
N GLY A 294 12.07 21.56 -8.55
CA GLY A 294 10.71 22.07 -8.36
C GLY A 294 10.42 22.43 -6.90
N LEU A 295 10.78 21.56 -5.96
CA LEU A 295 10.59 21.83 -4.53
C LEU A 295 11.35 23.08 -4.07
N ALA A 296 12.56 23.30 -4.61
CA ALA A 296 13.38 24.48 -4.31
C ALA A 296 12.94 25.76 -5.03
N ALA A 297 12.11 25.67 -6.07
CA ALA A 297 11.78 26.82 -6.92
C ALA A 297 10.96 27.87 -6.18
N VAL A 298 11.29 29.15 -6.30
CA VAL A 298 10.48 30.21 -5.69
C VAL A 298 9.06 30.20 -6.24
N GLU A 299 8.90 30.09 -7.56
CA GLU A 299 7.58 30.09 -8.19
C GLU A 299 6.82 28.78 -7.95
N ALA A 300 5.67 28.87 -7.27
CA ALA A 300 4.83 27.71 -7.00
C ALA A 300 4.43 26.94 -8.27
N LYS A 301 4.20 27.65 -9.39
CA LYS A 301 3.88 27.03 -10.69
C LYS A 301 4.95 26.07 -11.17
N GLU A 302 6.23 26.40 -10.95
CA GLU A 302 7.34 25.50 -11.31
C GLU A 302 7.36 24.25 -10.42
N CYS A 303 7.10 24.42 -9.12
CA CYS A 303 6.94 23.30 -8.19
C CYS A 303 5.82 22.35 -8.64
N TYR A 304 4.62 22.87 -8.90
CA TYR A 304 3.48 22.10 -9.40
C TYR A 304 3.82 21.34 -10.68
N ARG A 305 4.53 21.98 -11.61
CA ARG A 305 4.94 21.37 -12.88
C ARG A 305 5.89 20.19 -12.65
N CYS A 306 6.96 20.39 -11.88
CA CYS A 306 7.99 19.37 -11.63
C CYS A 306 7.45 18.18 -10.81
N VAL A 307 6.68 18.45 -9.75
CA VAL A 307 6.00 17.40 -8.96
C VAL A 307 4.96 16.69 -9.83
N GLY A 308 4.26 17.43 -10.70
CA GLY A 308 3.33 16.89 -11.68
C GLY A 308 3.96 15.85 -12.61
N LYS A 309 5.20 16.04 -13.05
CA LYS A 309 5.92 15.05 -13.88
C LYS A 309 5.99 13.70 -13.18
N VAL A 310 6.41 13.70 -11.91
CA VAL A 310 6.55 12.49 -11.10
C VAL A 310 5.20 11.79 -10.95
N HIS A 311 4.14 12.54 -10.66
CA HIS A 311 2.79 11.97 -10.56
C HIS A 311 2.32 11.33 -11.87
N ILE A 312 2.63 11.93 -13.04
CA ILE A 312 2.28 11.33 -14.33
C ILE A 312 3.00 9.99 -14.50
N VAL A 313 4.29 9.91 -14.18
CA VAL A 313 5.06 8.66 -14.26
C VAL A 313 4.51 7.62 -13.26
N ASP A 314 4.20 8.02 -12.03
CA ASP A 314 3.63 7.15 -11.00
C ASP A 314 2.28 6.54 -11.45
N MET A 315 1.37 7.38 -11.95
CA MET A 315 0.08 6.91 -12.47
C MET A 315 0.26 5.95 -13.65
N LEU A 316 1.14 6.28 -14.61
CA LEU A 316 1.42 5.39 -15.74
C LEU A 316 2.04 4.07 -15.27
N THR A 317 2.95 4.11 -14.30
CA THR A 317 3.56 2.94 -13.67
C THR A 317 2.50 2.03 -13.05
N THR A 318 1.54 2.63 -12.36
CA THR A 318 0.42 1.93 -11.73
C THR A 318 -0.42 1.20 -12.78
N VAL A 319 -0.80 1.87 -13.86
CA VAL A 319 -1.58 1.26 -14.95
C VAL A 319 -0.83 0.08 -15.57
N LEU A 320 0.45 0.26 -15.93
CA LEU A 320 1.24 -0.79 -16.58
C LEU A 320 1.54 -1.97 -15.64
N THR A 321 1.73 -1.71 -14.35
CA THR A 321 1.92 -2.78 -13.34
C THR A 321 0.64 -3.59 -13.18
N SER A 322 -0.53 -2.94 -13.26
CA SER A 322 -1.83 -3.62 -13.26
C SER A 322 -2.17 -4.31 -14.60
N TRP A 323 -1.35 -4.12 -15.64
CA TRP A 323 -1.54 -4.69 -16.97
C TRP A 323 -0.23 -5.22 -17.58
N PRO A 324 0.33 -6.32 -17.03
CA PRO A 324 1.62 -6.85 -17.47
C PRO A 324 1.65 -7.32 -18.93
N ASP A 325 0.51 -7.74 -19.49
CA ASP A 325 0.43 -8.22 -20.88
C ASP A 325 -0.06 -7.13 -21.87
N ALA A 326 0.02 -5.86 -21.48
CA ALA A 326 -0.36 -4.74 -22.34
C ALA A 326 0.36 -4.80 -23.70
N PRO A 327 -0.37 -4.67 -24.83
CA PRO A 327 0.22 -4.64 -26.16
C PRO A 327 1.29 -3.55 -26.31
N HIS A 328 2.39 -3.90 -26.99
CA HIS A 328 3.50 -2.99 -27.29
C HIS A 328 3.33 -2.25 -28.62
N ASP A 329 2.19 -2.40 -29.28
CA ASP A 329 1.87 -1.85 -30.59
C ASP A 329 0.45 -1.24 -30.63
N GLY A 330 0.10 -0.65 -31.78
CA GLY A 330 -1.22 -0.11 -32.06
C GLY A 330 -1.66 1.02 -31.11
N VAL A 331 -2.91 0.93 -30.67
CA VAL A 331 -3.57 1.95 -29.84
C VAL A 331 -2.86 2.14 -28.50
N VAL A 332 -2.52 1.02 -27.83
CA VAL A 332 -1.94 1.02 -26.49
C VAL A 332 -0.57 1.71 -26.49
N ALA A 333 0.29 1.37 -27.46
CA ALA A 333 1.58 2.03 -27.64
C ALA A 333 1.43 3.53 -27.93
N THR A 334 0.43 3.91 -28.73
CA THR A 334 0.19 5.32 -29.06
C THR A 334 -0.27 6.11 -27.83
N LEU A 335 -1.12 5.52 -26.99
CA LEU A 335 -1.55 6.14 -25.73
C LEU A 335 -0.39 6.29 -24.74
N ILE A 336 0.44 5.26 -24.57
CA ILE A 336 1.64 5.33 -23.71
C ILE A 336 2.56 6.46 -24.18
N LYS A 337 2.87 6.51 -25.49
CA LYS A 337 3.69 7.59 -26.06
C LYS A 337 3.06 8.96 -25.87
N GLY A 338 1.74 9.08 -26.03
CA GLY A 338 1.03 10.32 -25.74
C GLY A 338 1.20 10.75 -24.29
N VAL A 339 1.13 9.83 -23.33
CA VAL A 339 1.40 10.15 -21.91
C VAL A 339 2.87 10.59 -21.73
N GLU A 340 3.83 9.92 -22.36
CA GLU A 340 5.25 10.31 -22.31
C GLU A 340 5.48 11.75 -22.78
N GLU A 341 4.83 12.15 -23.87
CA GLU A 341 4.90 13.51 -24.41
C GLU A 341 4.37 14.57 -23.42
N THR A 342 3.49 14.20 -22.48
CA THR A 342 3.00 15.11 -21.42
C THR A 342 3.92 15.24 -20.21
N ILE A 343 4.86 14.30 -20.00
CA ILE A 343 5.80 14.33 -18.87
C ILE A 343 6.72 15.54 -18.97
N GLY A 344 7.27 15.81 -20.16
CA GLY A 344 8.15 16.95 -20.42
C GLY A 344 7.57 18.31 -19.97
N PRO A 345 6.37 18.70 -20.44
CA PRO A 345 5.70 19.92 -20.01
C PRO A 345 5.11 19.83 -18.59
N GLY A 346 4.87 18.62 -18.06
CA GLY A 346 4.15 18.42 -16.79
C GLY A 346 2.65 18.70 -16.91
N ASP A 347 2.06 18.43 -18.08
CA ASP A 347 0.64 18.67 -18.37
C ASP A 347 -0.23 17.58 -17.76
N LYS A 348 -0.47 17.70 -16.45
CA LYS A 348 -1.30 16.75 -15.70
C LYS A 348 -2.73 16.60 -16.26
N PRO A 349 -3.47 17.68 -16.61
CA PRO A 349 -4.79 17.55 -17.21
C PRO A 349 -4.82 16.68 -18.47
N LYS A 350 -3.88 16.89 -19.40
CA LYS A 350 -3.81 16.08 -20.61
C LYS A 350 -3.35 14.64 -20.34
N ALA A 351 -2.41 14.47 -19.43
CA ALA A 351 -1.93 13.14 -19.01
C ALA A 351 -3.08 12.29 -18.44
N LEU A 352 -3.92 12.87 -17.58
CA LEU A 352 -5.08 12.17 -16.99
C LEU A 352 -6.04 11.65 -18.05
N VAL A 353 -6.34 12.45 -19.09
CA VAL A 353 -7.21 12.02 -20.19
C VAL A 353 -6.64 10.80 -20.92
N LEU A 354 -5.33 10.81 -21.22
CA LEU A 354 -4.66 9.72 -21.91
C LEU A 354 -4.52 8.48 -21.03
N LEU A 355 -4.28 8.66 -19.73
CA LEU A 355 -4.26 7.60 -18.73
C LEU A 355 -5.63 6.94 -18.57
N ASP A 356 -6.72 7.72 -18.48
CA ASP A 356 -8.09 7.19 -18.41
C ASP A 356 -8.43 6.36 -19.67
N ALA A 357 -7.94 6.77 -20.84
CA ALA A 357 -8.09 6.01 -22.08
C ALA A 357 -7.29 4.71 -22.08
N LEU A 358 -6.07 4.75 -21.55
CA LEU A 358 -5.22 3.58 -21.39
C LEU A 358 -5.84 2.58 -20.39
N GLU A 359 -6.42 3.07 -19.30
CA GLU A 359 -7.18 2.26 -18.35
C GLU A 359 -8.42 1.64 -18.99
N GLY A 360 -9.13 2.38 -19.85
CA GLY A 360 -10.23 1.82 -20.62
C GLY A 360 -9.77 0.67 -21.53
N CYS A 361 -8.62 0.80 -22.19
CA CYS A 361 -8.03 -0.29 -22.97
C CYS A 361 -7.65 -1.51 -22.10
N ARG A 362 -7.12 -1.27 -20.89
CA ARG A 362 -6.87 -2.36 -19.92
C ARG A 362 -8.17 -3.06 -19.53
N ASP A 363 -9.23 -2.30 -19.31
CA ASP A 363 -10.51 -2.85 -18.88
C ASP A 363 -11.19 -3.67 -20.00
N LEU A 364 -10.96 -3.35 -21.28
CA LEU A 364 -11.31 -4.25 -22.40
C LEU A 364 -10.59 -5.59 -22.30
N ALA A 365 -9.28 -5.58 -22.05
CA ALA A 365 -8.50 -6.81 -21.91
C ALA A 365 -8.98 -7.66 -20.71
N LYS A 366 -9.43 -7.03 -19.61
CA LYS A 366 -10.06 -7.75 -18.49
C LYS A 366 -11.37 -8.45 -18.90
N GLN A 367 -12.09 -7.90 -19.88
CA GLN A 367 -13.26 -8.51 -20.50
C GLN A 367 -12.91 -9.46 -21.67
N GLN A 368 -11.64 -9.87 -21.79
CA GLN A 368 -11.14 -10.79 -22.83
C GLN A 368 -11.29 -10.25 -24.27
N LEU A 369 -11.37 -8.94 -24.45
CA LEU A 369 -11.35 -8.30 -25.76
C LEU A 369 -9.93 -7.88 -26.14
N ASP A 370 -9.44 -8.36 -27.30
CA ASP A 370 -8.13 -7.96 -27.82
C ASP A 370 -8.21 -6.55 -28.41
N CYS A 371 -7.41 -5.62 -27.87
CA CYS A 371 -7.29 -4.25 -28.37
C CYS A 371 -6.70 -4.15 -29.79
N ARG A 372 -6.28 -5.27 -30.40
CA ARG A 372 -5.70 -5.34 -31.75
C ARG A 372 -6.60 -6.00 -32.79
N ALA A 373 -7.76 -6.53 -32.40
CA ALA A 373 -8.66 -7.17 -33.34
C ALA A 373 -10.14 -6.94 -33.04
N GLY A 374 -10.95 -6.95 -34.10
CA GLY A 374 -12.40 -6.96 -34.04
C GLY A 374 -12.98 -5.79 -33.24
N VAL A 375 -13.93 -6.10 -32.36
CA VAL A 375 -14.66 -5.16 -31.51
C VAL A 375 -13.73 -4.46 -30.52
N GLY A 376 -12.76 -5.18 -29.95
CA GLY A 376 -11.82 -4.63 -28.98
C GLY A 376 -10.95 -3.52 -29.58
N GLN A 377 -10.45 -3.72 -30.80
CA GLN A 377 -9.72 -2.68 -31.54
C GLN A 377 -10.57 -1.44 -31.81
N GLN A 378 -11.81 -1.60 -32.31
CA GLN A 378 -12.68 -0.47 -32.62
C GLN A 378 -12.98 0.37 -31.38
N LEU A 379 -13.19 -0.27 -30.23
CA LEU A 379 -13.39 0.42 -28.96
C LEU A 379 -12.13 1.12 -28.47
N ALA A 380 -10.97 0.48 -28.58
CA ALA A 380 -9.70 1.07 -28.19
C ALA A 380 -9.36 2.30 -29.05
N GLU A 381 -9.46 2.19 -30.39
CA GLU A 381 -9.25 3.29 -31.33
C GLU A 381 -10.18 4.47 -31.01
N ARG A 382 -11.41 4.16 -30.61
CA ARG A 382 -12.38 5.19 -30.22
C ARG A 382 -11.94 5.98 -28.99
N LEU A 383 -11.53 5.27 -27.93
CA LEU A 383 -10.99 5.90 -26.72
C LEU A 383 -9.77 6.75 -27.04
N GLN A 384 -8.86 6.24 -27.88
CA GLN A 384 -7.65 6.96 -28.27
C GLN A 384 -7.96 8.26 -29.00
N VAL A 385 -8.80 8.24 -30.04
CA VAL A 385 -9.14 9.44 -30.81
C VAL A 385 -9.79 10.50 -29.92
N ALA A 386 -10.69 10.09 -29.03
CA ALA A 386 -11.31 10.98 -28.06
C ALA A 386 -10.30 11.56 -27.07
N ALA A 387 -9.39 10.75 -26.55
CA ALA A 387 -8.38 11.19 -25.59
C ALA A 387 -7.39 12.19 -26.20
N VAL A 388 -6.97 11.95 -27.45
CA VAL A 388 -6.07 12.84 -28.20
C VAL A 388 -6.73 14.19 -28.49
N THR A 389 -8.03 14.20 -28.81
CA THR A 389 -8.76 15.43 -29.18
C THR A 389 -9.31 16.21 -27.98
N ALA A 390 -9.58 15.55 -26.85
CA ALA A 390 -10.09 16.23 -25.67
C ALA A 390 -9.02 17.15 -25.02
N PRO A 391 -9.36 18.42 -24.73
CA PRO A 391 -8.44 19.33 -24.06
C PRO A 391 -8.29 19.02 -22.55
N ASP A 392 -9.31 18.43 -21.92
CA ASP A 392 -9.33 18.12 -20.50
C ASP A 392 -10.21 16.88 -20.19
N THR A 393 -10.19 16.47 -18.93
CA THR A 393 -10.96 15.33 -18.42
C THR A 393 -12.46 15.53 -18.54
N ARG A 394 -12.97 16.75 -18.39
CA ARG A 394 -14.42 17.04 -18.51
C ARG A 394 -14.92 16.81 -19.92
N ALA A 395 -14.14 17.23 -20.91
CA ALA A 395 -14.40 17.01 -22.32
C ALA A 395 -14.31 15.52 -22.73
N TYR A 396 -13.48 14.75 -22.05
CA TYR A 396 -13.28 13.32 -22.32
C TYR A 396 -14.30 12.42 -21.62
N HIS A 397 -14.74 12.81 -20.42
CA HIS A 397 -15.60 11.99 -19.54
C HIS A 397 -16.87 11.42 -20.21
N PRO A 398 -17.61 12.14 -21.09
CA PRO A 398 -18.76 11.55 -21.79
C PRO A 398 -18.40 10.30 -22.61
N VAL A 399 -17.19 10.26 -23.20
CA VAL A 399 -16.70 9.12 -23.99
C VAL A 399 -16.40 7.93 -23.09
N ARG A 400 -15.69 8.17 -21.98
CA ARG A 400 -15.37 7.14 -20.98
C ARG A 400 -16.62 6.55 -20.37
N ASN A 401 -17.60 7.38 -19.99
CA ASN A 401 -18.86 6.92 -19.42
C ASN A 401 -19.64 6.00 -20.36
N MET A 402 -19.70 6.33 -21.67
CA MET A 402 -20.32 5.45 -22.65
C MET A 402 -19.55 4.14 -22.84
N HIS A 403 -18.22 4.20 -22.83
CA HIS A 403 -17.38 3.02 -22.88
C HIS A 403 -17.64 2.07 -21.70
N ASP A 404 -17.71 2.61 -20.48
CA ASP A 404 -17.95 1.83 -19.26
C ASP A 404 -19.29 1.11 -19.28
N ARG A 405 -20.30 1.70 -19.90
CA ARG A 405 -21.60 1.06 -20.10
C ARG A 405 -21.53 -0.14 -21.02
N PHE A 406 -20.75 -0.08 -22.10
CA PHE A 406 -20.53 -1.26 -22.94
C PHE A 406 -19.75 -2.34 -22.19
N LEU A 407 -18.75 -1.96 -21.40
CA LEU A 407 -18.02 -2.89 -20.53
C LEU A 407 -18.93 -3.58 -19.50
N GLN A 408 -19.92 -2.88 -18.96
CA GLN A 408 -20.90 -3.46 -18.04
C GLN A 408 -21.71 -4.58 -18.70
N LEU A 409 -22.16 -4.39 -19.94
CA LEU A 409 -22.86 -5.44 -20.68
C LEU A 409 -21.97 -6.67 -20.93
N LEU A 410 -20.72 -6.45 -21.33
CA LEU A 410 -19.75 -7.51 -21.51
C LEU A 410 -19.50 -8.28 -20.22
N ALA A 411 -19.41 -7.58 -19.09
CA ALA A 411 -19.24 -8.19 -17.76
C ALA A 411 -20.45 -9.04 -17.33
N LEU A 412 -21.65 -8.76 -17.86
CA LEU A 412 -22.83 -9.59 -17.67
C LEU A 412 -22.84 -10.84 -18.58
N GLY A 413 -21.88 -10.98 -19.49
CA GLY A 413 -21.82 -12.06 -20.49
C GLY A 413 -22.58 -11.75 -21.77
N VAL A 414 -23.06 -10.51 -21.95
CA VAL A 414 -23.72 -10.07 -23.18
C VAL A 414 -22.65 -9.70 -24.21
N THR A 415 -22.31 -10.64 -25.09
CA THR A 415 -21.35 -10.41 -26.17
C THR A 415 -21.90 -9.40 -27.19
N PRO A 416 -21.06 -8.75 -28.01
CA PRO A 416 -21.52 -7.81 -29.03
C PRO A 416 -22.57 -8.43 -29.96
N ASP A 417 -22.41 -9.69 -30.37
CA ASP A 417 -23.36 -10.37 -31.25
C ASP A 417 -24.66 -10.83 -30.56
N HIS A 418 -24.77 -10.64 -29.24
CA HIS A 418 -25.95 -11.05 -28.48
C HIS A 418 -27.12 -10.10 -28.75
N VAL A 419 -28.34 -10.65 -28.86
CA VAL A 419 -29.56 -9.88 -29.19
C VAL A 419 -29.86 -8.74 -28.20
N ALA A 420 -29.49 -8.92 -26.93
CA ALA A 420 -29.62 -7.90 -25.89
C ALA A 420 -28.55 -6.80 -25.94
N PHE A 421 -27.54 -6.90 -26.82
CA PHE A 421 -26.56 -5.84 -27.00
C PHE A 421 -27.17 -4.70 -27.83
N PRO A 422 -27.10 -3.43 -27.41
CA PRO A 422 -27.76 -2.31 -28.09
C PRO A 422 -27.00 -1.92 -29.37
N GLN A 423 -27.14 -2.74 -30.41
CA GLN A 423 -26.41 -2.63 -31.69
C GLN A 423 -26.49 -1.24 -32.34
N PRO A 424 -27.65 -0.55 -32.36
CA PRO A 424 -27.72 0.78 -32.95
C PRO A 424 -26.97 1.85 -32.14
N SER A 425 -27.06 1.84 -30.80
CA SER A 425 -26.29 2.74 -29.92
C SER A 425 -24.80 2.48 -30.01
N TRP A 426 -24.42 1.21 -30.13
CA TRP A 426 -23.04 0.79 -30.39
C TRP A 426 -22.50 1.38 -31.69
N GLN A 427 -23.23 1.22 -32.80
CA GLN A 427 -22.83 1.77 -34.09
C GLN A 427 -22.77 3.30 -34.06
N LEU A 428 -23.71 3.95 -33.37
CA LEU A 428 -23.69 5.41 -33.18
C LEU A 428 -22.42 5.86 -32.44
N TYR A 429 -22.07 5.18 -31.35
CA TYR A 429 -20.88 5.46 -30.54
C TYR A 429 -19.59 5.31 -31.35
N LEU A 430 -19.48 4.28 -32.18
CA LEU A 430 -18.33 4.07 -33.06
C LEU A 430 -18.24 5.10 -34.20
N ARG A 431 -19.37 5.51 -34.78
CA ARG A 431 -19.42 6.38 -35.97
C ARG A 431 -19.30 7.88 -35.69
N GLY A 432 -19.72 8.39 -34.53
CA GLY A 432 -19.90 9.84 -34.30
C GLY A 432 -19.33 10.38 -33.00
N ASP A 433 -18.96 11.68 -32.96
CA ASP A 433 -18.48 12.41 -31.77
C ASP A 433 -19.42 12.18 -30.56
N PRO A 434 -18.95 11.68 -29.39
CA PRO A 434 -19.82 11.34 -28.28
C PRO A 434 -20.35 12.59 -27.57
N ARG A 435 -19.83 13.79 -27.88
CA ARG A 435 -20.47 15.07 -27.51
C ARG A 435 -21.80 15.28 -28.24
N ALA A 436 -21.97 14.67 -29.41
CA ALA A 436 -23.24 14.62 -30.13
C ALA A 436 -24.19 13.53 -29.58
N VAL A 437 -23.65 12.55 -28.84
CA VAL A 437 -24.45 11.58 -28.09
C VAL A 437 -24.93 12.24 -26.79
N GLY A 438 -26.08 12.90 -26.88
CA GLY A 438 -26.67 13.71 -25.81
C GLY A 438 -26.78 12.98 -24.47
N GLU A 439 -26.88 13.76 -23.38
CA GLU A 439 -27.02 13.21 -22.02
C GLU A 439 -28.25 12.32 -21.87
N GLU A 440 -29.34 12.63 -22.58
CA GLU A 440 -30.55 11.81 -22.64
C GLU A 440 -30.28 10.44 -23.27
N HIS A 441 -29.57 10.38 -24.40
CA HIS A 441 -29.19 9.11 -25.02
C HIS A 441 -28.35 8.27 -24.07
N ARG A 442 -27.39 8.93 -23.39
CA ARG A 442 -26.57 8.29 -22.36
C ARG A 442 -27.48 7.73 -21.26
N ALA A 443 -28.39 8.51 -20.69
CA ALA A 443 -29.30 8.04 -19.66
C ALA A 443 -30.15 6.86 -20.14
N ALA A 444 -30.67 6.90 -21.37
CA ALA A 444 -31.46 5.82 -21.96
C ALA A 444 -30.65 4.51 -22.09
N VAL A 445 -29.40 4.57 -22.56
CA VAL A 445 -28.50 3.40 -22.60
C VAL A 445 -28.26 2.84 -21.20
N GLY A 446 -28.05 3.71 -20.19
CA GLY A 446 -27.89 3.27 -18.80
C GLY A 446 -29.12 2.56 -18.25
N GLN A 447 -30.31 3.09 -18.51
CA GLN A 447 -31.58 2.46 -18.10
C GLN A 447 -31.79 1.12 -18.81
N TYR A 448 -31.47 1.05 -20.10
CA TYR A 448 -31.53 -0.19 -20.87
C TYR A 448 -30.61 -1.28 -20.29
N ILE A 449 -29.37 -0.91 -19.93
CA ILE A 449 -28.43 -1.87 -19.31
C ILE A 449 -28.96 -2.37 -17.97
N GLY A 450 -29.48 -1.49 -17.12
CA GLY A 450 -30.08 -1.88 -15.84
C GLY A 450 -31.28 -2.81 -16.01
N MET A 451 -32.08 -2.61 -17.07
CA MET A 451 -33.14 -3.53 -17.45
C MET A 451 -32.59 -4.91 -17.86
N VAL A 452 -31.60 -4.95 -18.75
CA VAL A 452 -30.97 -6.21 -19.20
C VAL A 452 -30.39 -6.97 -18.01
N GLU A 453 -29.67 -6.29 -17.12
CA GLU A 453 -29.13 -6.86 -15.88
C GLU A 453 -30.23 -7.48 -15.00
N HIS A 454 -31.37 -6.81 -14.88
CA HIS A 454 -32.51 -7.32 -14.11
C HIS A 454 -33.12 -8.58 -14.74
N LEU A 455 -33.29 -8.60 -16.07
CA LEU A 455 -33.80 -9.76 -16.81
C LEU A 455 -32.84 -10.96 -16.71
N MET A 456 -31.53 -10.72 -16.80
CA MET A 456 -30.51 -11.75 -16.63
C MET A 456 -30.54 -12.36 -15.23
N ARG A 457 -30.62 -11.53 -14.19
CA ARG A 457 -30.76 -12.01 -12.80
C ARG A 457 -32.02 -12.83 -12.58
N ALA A 458 -33.10 -12.49 -13.28
CA ALA A 458 -34.35 -13.25 -13.22
C ALA A 458 -34.27 -14.59 -13.97
N GLY A 459 -33.32 -14.77 -14.88
CA GLY A 459 -33.15 -15.98 -15.69
C GLY A 459 -34.02 -16.03 -16.95
N VAL A 460 -34.43 -14.86 -17.46
CA VAL A 460 -35.26 -14.76 -18.67
C VAL A 460 -34.43 -15.13 -19.91
N ALA A 461 -34.97 -15.99 -20.77
CA ALA A 461 -34.33 -16.39 -22.02
C ALA A 461 -34.54 -15.32 -23.10
N PHE A 462 -33.45 -14.74 -23.61
CA PHE A 462 -33.50 -13.70 -24.63
C PHE A 462 -33.77 -14.20 -26.05
N GLU A 463 -33.71 -15.51 -26.27
CA GLU A 463 -33.90 -16.14 -27.59
C GLU A 463 -35.38 -16.36 -27.93
N GLN A 464 -36.28 -16.19 -26.98
CA GLN A 464 -37.72 -16.34 -27.21
C GLN A 464 -38.28 -15.18 -28.04
N PRO A 465 -39.20 -15.43 -28.99
CA PRO A 465 -39.74 -14.40 -29.87
C PRO A 465 -40.30 -13.19 -29.14
N GLY A 466 -41.06 -13.39 -28.06
CA GLY A 466 -41.62 -12.30 -27.25
C GLY A 466 -40.53 -11.44 -26.58
N THR A 467 -39.48 -12.08 -26.05
CA THR A 467 -38.35 -11.37 -25.44
C THR A 467 -37.51 -10.63 -26.49
N GLN A 468 -37.30 -11.23 -27.66
CA GLN A 468 -36.59 -10.58 -28.78
C GLN A 468 -37.35 -9.35 -29.26
N HIS A 469 -38.66 -9.45 -29.41
CA HIS A 469 -39.52 -8.35 -29.82
C HIS A 469 -39.52 -7.22 -28.78
N PHE A 470 -39.63 -7.56 -27.49
CA PHE A 470 -39.47 -6.60 -26.40
C PHE A 470 -38.11 -5.90 -26.43
N LEU A 471 -37.00 -6.65 -26.57
CA LEU A 471 -35.66 -6.07 -26.69
C LEU A 471 -35.54 -5.12 -27.88
N ALA A 472 -36.10 -5.49 -29.04
CA ALA A 472 -36.08 -4.67 -30.25
C ALA A 472 -36.79 -3.31 -30.02
N LEU A 473 -37.96 -3.31 -29.38
CA LEU A 473 -38.67 -2.07 -29.03
C LEU A 473 -37.88 -1.22 -28.04
N MET A 474 -37.28 -1.85 -27.03
CA MET A 474 -36.49 -1.12 -26.03
C MET A 474 -35.23 -0.52 -26.66
N GLN A 475 -34.55 -1.23 -27.56
CA GLN A 475 -33.42 -0.70 -28.32
C GLN A 475 -33.84 0.44 -29.26
N ALA A 476 -34.99 0.34 -29.92
CA ALA A 476 -35.52 1.42 -30.76
C ALA A 476 -35.78 2.70 -29.93
N ASN A 477 -36.32 2.56 -28.73
CA ASN A 477 -36.53 3.67 -27.79
C ASN A 477 -35.24 4.34 -27.33
N VAL A 478 -34.16 3.56 -27.12
CA VAL A 478 -32.83 4.09 -26.79
C VAL A 478 -32.30 5.01 -27.89
N ILE A 479 -32.55 4.69 -29.17
CA ILE A 479 -32.14 5.52 -30.32
C ILE A 479 -33.01 6.78 -30.43
N GLY A 480 -34.31 6.66 -30.18
CA GLY A 480 -35.26 7.76 -30.30
C GLY A 480 -35.14 8.84 -29.22
N ASN A 481 -34.25 8.67 -28.23
CA ASN A 481 -34.13 9.53 -27.04
C ASN A 481 -35.45 9.76 -26.30
N ARG A 482 -36.40 8.82 -26.43
CA ARG A 482 -37.60 8.84 -25.60
C ARG A 482 -37.18 8.30 -24.24
N THR A 483 -37.57 8.97 -23.16
CA THR A 483 -37.50 8.39 -21.81
C THR A 483 -38.05 6.96 -21.94
N LEU A 484 -37.27 5.92 -21.58
CA LEU A 484 -37.80 4.56 -21.54
C LEU A 484 -39.14 4.69 -20.84
N VAL A 485 -40.22 4.47 -21.59
CA VAL A 485 -41.57 4.81 -21.15
C VAL A 485 -41.68 4.26 -19.75
N THR A 486 -42.07 5.07 -18.77
CA THR A 486 -42.10 4.68 -17.34
C THR A 486 -42.85 3.37 -17.09
N GLY A 487 -43.66 2.91 -18.05
CA GLY A 487 -44.25 1.57 -18.13
C GLY A 487 -43.27 0.40 -18.36
N GLY A 488 -42.13 0.56 -19.05
CA GLY A 488 -41.16 -0.52 -19.30
C GLY A 488 -40.53 -1.08 -18.04
N VAL A 489 -40.23 -0.24 -17.04
CA VAL A 489 -39.72 -0.69 -15.73
C VAL A 489 -40.80 -1.41 -14.92
N GLN A 490 -42.05 -0.94 -15.00
CA GLN A 490 -43.19 -1.59 -14.35
C GLN A 490 -43.50 -2.95 -15.00
N GLU A 491 -43.38 -3.04 -16.32
CA GLU A 491 -43.60 -4.26 -17.09
C GLU A 491 -42.47 -5.27 -16.88
N VAL A 492 -41.21 -4.83 -16.83
CA VAL A 492 -40.07 -5.65 -16.40
C VAL A 492 -40.33 -6.23 -14.99
N GLY A 493 -40.89 -5.43 -14.08
CA GLY A 493 -41.30 -5.90 -12.76
C GLY A 493 -42.45 -6.93 -12.79
N ARG A 494 -43.40 -6.83 -13.73
CA ARG A 494 -44.46 -7.83 -13.93
C ARG A 494 -43.91 -9.12 -14.55
N LEU A 495 -43.03 -9.02 -15.54
CA LEU A 495 -42.37 -10.13 -16.22
C LEU A 495 -41.51 -10.94 -15.26
N VAL A 496 -40.71 -10.26 -14.42
CA VAL A 496 -39.89 -10.94 -13.42
C VAL A 496 -40.76 -11.63 -12.36
N LYS A 497 -41.88 -11.02 -11.94
CA LYS A 497 -42.83 -11.68 -11.04
C LYS A 497 -43.51 -12.89 -11.70
N ALA A 498 -43.89 -12.78 -12.97
CA ALA A 498 -44.48 -13.88 -13.73
C ALA A 498 -43.49 -15.04 -13.92
N HIS A 499 -42.23 -14.75 -14.25
CA HIS A 499 -41.15 -15.75 -14.35
C HIS A 499 -40.76 -16.37 -13.00
N GLN A 500 -40.80 -15.60 -11.91
CA GLN A 500 -40.60 -16.14 -10.56
C GLN A 500 -41.76 -17.04 -10.13
N ALA A 501 -43.01 -16.65 -10.44
CA ALA A 501 -44.19 -17.48 -10.21
C ALA A 501 -44.13 -18.77 -11.07
N ALA A 502 -43.58 -18.68 -12.28
CA ALA A 502 -43.40 -19.80 -13.20
C ALA A 502 -42.49 -20.90 -12.67
N ARG A 503 -41.39 -20.53 -12.02
CA ARG A 503 -40.50 -21.47 -11.34
C ARG A 503 -41.17 -22.24 -10.19
N SER A 504 -42.31 -21.75 -9.69
CA SER A 504 -43.08 -22.38 -8.60
C SER A 504 -44.30 -23.19 -9.05
N GLY A 505 -44.64 -23.19 -10.36
CA GLY A 505 -45.81 -23.89 -10.91
C GLY A 505 -45.73 -24.05 -12.44
N GLY A 506 -45.85 -25.30 -12.90
CA GLY A 506 -45.38 -25.79 -14.20
C GLY A 506 -46.12 -25.41 -15.50
N GLU A 507 -46.83 -24.27 -15.58
CA GLU A 507 -47.50 -23.84 -16.83
C GLU A 507 -47.47 -22.32 -17.02
N THR A 508 -46.34 -21.74 -17.43
CA THR A 508 -46.20 -20.28 -17.31
C THR A 508 -45.27 -19.60 -18.31
N GLU A 509 -44.43 -20.33 -19.04
CA GLU A 509 -43.53 -19.73 -20.03
C GLU A 509 -44.30 -19.14 -21.23
N ALA A 510 -45.31 -19.85 -21.74
CA ALA A 510 -46.22 -19.36 -22.78
C ALA A 510 -47.07 -18.14 -22.35
N ALA A 511 -47.38 -18.02 -21.06
CA ALA A 511 -48.13 -16.88 -20.52
C ALA A 511 -47.26 -15.62 -20.41
N ILE A 512 -45.96 -15.80 -20.13
CA ILE A 512 -44.95 -14.73 -20.19
C ILE A 512 -44.75 -14.29 -21.64
N GLU A 513 -44.68 -15.24 -22.58
CA GLU A 513 -44.60 -14.94 -24.02
C GLU A 513 -45.82 -14.17 -24.53
N ALA A 514 -47.04 -14.57 -24.16
CA ALA A 514 -48.26 -13.85 -24.54
C ALA A 514 -48.29 -12.43 -23.97
N ALA A 515 -47.92 -12.24 -22.70
CA ALA A 515 -47.86 -10.93 -22.08
C ALA A 515 -46.80 -10.01 -22.71
N LEU A 516 -45.65 -10.57 -23.13
CA LEU A 516 -44.61 -9.84 -23.87
C LEU A 516 -45.09 -9.43 -25.26
N GLY A 517 -45.77 -10.32 -25.99
CA GLY A 517 -46.36 -10.04 -27.30
C GLY A 517 -47.42 -8.95 -27.23
N ASP A 518 -48.41 -9.11 -26.34
CA ASP A 518 -49.53 -8.17 -26.20
C ASP A 518 -49.05 -6.75 -25.80
N TRP A 519 -48.08 -6.64 -24.90
CA TRP A 519 -47.53 -5.34 -24.51
C TRP A 519 -46.77 -4.68 -25.65
N ALA A 520 -45.98 -5.46 -26.37
CA ALA A 520 -45.15 -4.96 -27.45
C ALA A 520 -46.01 -4.47 -28.63
N GLU A 521 -47.07 -5.20 -29.00
CA GLU A 521 -48.08 -4.74 -29.97
C GLU A 521 -48.78 -3.44 -29.50
N GLN A 522 -49.15 -3.35 -28.23
CA GLN A 522 -49.75 -2.12 -27.66
C GLN A 522 -48.81 -0.91 -27.69
N GLN A 523 -47.49 -1.13 -27.63
CA GLN A 523 -46.51 -0.04 -27.76
C GLN A 523 -46.26 0.34 -29.22
N GLU A 524 -46.27 -0.62 -30.16
CA GLU A 524 -46.19 -0.30 -31.60
C GLU A 524 -47.35 0.58 -32.06
N ASP A 525 -48.57 0.33 -31.56
CA ASP A 525 -49.75 1.16 -31.83
C ASP A 525 -49.69 2.56 -31.21
N ALA A 526 -48.81 2.77 -30.23
CA ALA A 526 -48.64 4.04 -29.50
C ALA A 526 -47.46 4.89 -30.01
N ILE A 527 -46.61 4.34 -30.90
CA ILE A 527 -45.45 5.00 -31.52
C ILE A 527 -45.86 5.75 -32.79
#